data_AF-A0A1I9G6V4-F1
#
_entry.id   AF-A0A1I9G6V4-F1
#
_cell.length_a   1.000
_cell.length_b   1.000
_cell.length_c   1.000
_cell.angle_alpha   90.00
_cell.angle_beta   90.00
_cell.angle_gamma   90.00
#
_symmetry.space_group_name_H-M   'P 1'
#
loop_
_entity.id
_entity.type
_entity.pdbx_description
1 polymer ?
#
loop_
_entity_poly.entity_id
_entity_poly.type
_entity_poly.pdbx_seq_one_letter_code
_entity_poly.pdbx_strand_id
1 'polypeptide(L)'
;MDIKISIIGALALGSIFIIVGVLSLTIVPLTVNKEVIKNEHLGYNENGTYNVMTQRWIEQKYSMKLKIWTVSVANPNDISKGSYPVLIEKGPYAYTLVICVQFIYLFIFLMFNIIFSFLLLIISIS
;
A
#
# COMPACT_ATOMS: atom_id res chain seq x y z
N MET A 1 1.34 58.41 -17.38
CA MET A 1 0.36 57.50 -16.76
C MET A 1 0.43 57.72 -15.28
N ASP A 2 -0.66 58.17 -14.65
CA ASP A 2 -0.63 58.58 -13.24
C ASP A 2 -0.31 57.39 -12.32
N ILE A 3 0.68 57.56 -11.45
CA ILE A 3 1.14 56.54 -10.49
C ILE A 3 -0.04 55.97 -9.67
N LYS A 4 -1.05 56.80 -9.40
CA LYS A 4 -2.28 56.41 -8.68
C LYS A 4 -3.10 55.35 -9.43
N ILE A 5 -3.19 55.43 -10.76
CA ILE A 5 -3.96 54.48 -11.59
C ILE A 5 -3.26 53.11 -11.62
N SER A 6 -1.93 53.11 -11.69
CA SER A 6 -1.13 51.88 -11.64
C SER A 6 -1.27 51.15 -10.31
N ILE A 7 -1.26 51.87 -9.19
CA ILE A 7 -1.43 51.30 -7.84
C ILE A 7 -2.81 50.67 -7.67
N ILE A 8 -3.88 51.35 -8.12
CA ILE A 8 -5.25 50.83 -8.06
C ILE A 8 -5.39 49.56 -8.91
N GLY A 9 -4.79 49.55 -10.11
CA GLY A 9 -4.77 48.37 -10.98
C GLY A 9 -4.06 47.18 -10.35
N ALA A 10 -2.90 47.40 -9.72
CA ALA A 10 -2.15 46.35 -9.03
C ALA A 10 -2.91 45.76 -7.84
N LEU A 11 -3.58 46.60 -7.04
CA LEU A 11 -4.40 46.16 -5.91
C LEU A 11 -5.63 45.34 -6.38
N ALA A 12 -6.28 45.77 -7.46
CA ALA A 12 -7.42 45.04 -8.02
C ALA A 12 -7.00 43.65 -8.56
N LEU A 13 -5.88 43.57 -9.29
CA LEU A 13 -5.36 42.28 -9.75
C LEU A 13 -4.96 41.35 -8.60
N GLY A 14 -4.26 41.89 -7.59
CA GLY A 14 -3.86 41.11 -6.41
C GLY A 14 -5.04 40.51 -5.68
N SER A 15 -6.12 41.27 -5.52
CA SER A 15 -7.37 40.80 -4.90
C SER A 15 -7.98 39.61 -5.66
N ILE A 16 -8.02 39.67 -7.00
CA ILE A 16 -8.57 38.58 -7.82
C ILE A 16 -7.74 37.30 -7.67
N PHE A 17 -6.41 37.40 -7.68
CA PHE A 17 -5.53 36.24 -7.50
C PHE A 17 -5.69 35.59 -6.13
N ILE A 18 -5.88 36.39 -5.06
CA ILE A 18 -6.13 35.86 -3.72
C ILE A 18 -7.45 35.09 -3.69
N ILE A 19 -8.52 35.63 -4.27
CA ILE A 19 -9.83 34.96 -4.31
C ILE A 19 -9.73 33.62 -5.07
N VAL A 20 -9.10 33.63 -6.25
CA VAL A 20 -8.90 32.40 -7.04
C VAL A 20 -8.04 31.38 -6.29
N GLY A 21 -6.98 31.83 -5.62
CA GLY A 21 -6.13 30.97 -4.80
C GLY A 21 -6.89 30.28 -3.66
N VAL A 22 -7.71 31.03 -2.93
CA VAL A 22 -8.53 30.49 -1.83
C VAL A 22 -9.60 29.52 -2.34
N LEU A 23 -10.23 29.82 -3.47
CA LEU A 23 -11.19 28.91 -4.11
C LEU A 23 -10.53 27.61 -4.57
N SER A 24 -9.34 27.69 -5.18
CA SER A 24 -8.58 26.50 -5.60
C SER A 24 -8.23 25.59 -4.41
N LEU A 25 -7.74 26.17 -3.32
CA LEU A 25 -7.37 25.43 -2.10
C LEU A 25 -8.56 24.73 -1.43
N THR A 26 -9.78 25.19 -1.64
CA THR A 26 -10.98 24.58 -1.04
C THR A 26 -11.66 23.57 -1.97
N ILE A 27 -11.79 23.88 -3.26
CA ILE A 27 -12.50 23.04 -4.23
C ILE A 27 -11.72 21.75 -4.54
N VAL A 28 -10.39 21.83 -4.64
CA VAL A 28 -9.53 20.67 -4.94
C VAL A 28 -9.67 19.57 -3.88
N PRO A 29 -9.46 19.81 -2.57
CA PRO A 29 -9.61 18.74 -1.57
C PRO A 29 -11.05 18.25 -1.45
N LEU A 30 -12.06 19.11 -1.65
CA LEU A 30 -13.47 18.70 -1.64
C LEU A 30 -13.82 17.72 -2.76
N THR A 31 -13.25 17.92 -3.95
CA THR A 31 -13.49 17.05 -5.11
C THR A 31 -12.74 15.73 -4.97
N VAL A 32 -11.46 15.79 -4.60
CA VAL A 32 -10.62 14.59 -4.42
C VAL A 32 -11.17 13.70 -3.31
N ASN A 33 -11.55 14.26 -2.15
CA ASN A 33 -12.05 13.45 -1.04
C ASN A 33 -13.34 12.68 -1.40
N LYS A 34 -14.23 13.29 -2.19
CA LYS A 34 -15.47 12.62 -2.65
C LYS A 34 -15.17 11.48 -3.60
N GLU A 35 -14.23 11.67 -4.52
CA GLU A 35 -13.81 10.62 -5.45
C GLU A 35 -13.07 9.48 -4.76
N VAL A 36 -12.22 9.79 -3.78
CA VAL A 36 -11.47 8.79 -3.00
C VAL A 36 -12.43 7.93 -2.18
N ILE A 37 -13.31 8.53 -1.38
CA ILE A 37 -14.27 7.79 -0.54
C ILE A 37 -15.20 6.91 -1.41
N LYS A 38 -15.62 7.41 -2.58
CA LYS A 38 -16.45 6.62 -3.51
C LYS A 38 -15.70 5.41 -4.06
N ASN A 39 -14.39 5.53 -4.30
CA ASN A 39 -13.63 4.47 -4.97
C ASN A 39 -12.88 3.54 -4.01
N GLU A 40 -12.77 3.87 -2.72
CA GLU A 40 -12.03 3.08 -1.72
C GLU A 40 -12.67 1.75 -1.33
N HIS A 41 -13.93 1.50 -1.71
CA HIS A 41 -14.60 0.26 -1.34
C HIS A 41 -14.17 -0.93 -2.20
N LEU A 42 -13.96 -2.07 -1.55
CA LEU A 42 -13.81 -3.36 -2.21
C LEU A 42 -15.19 -3.90 -2.56
N GLY A 43 -15.46 -4.16 -3.84
CA GLY A 43 -16.71 -4.75 -4.27
C GLY A 43 -17.04 -4.47 -5.73
N TYR A 44 -18.33 -4.55 -6.03
CA TYR A 44 -18.89 -4.26 -7.33
C TYR A 44 -19.43 -2.84 -7.37
N ASN A 45 -19.33 -2.20 -8.53
CA ASN A 45 -20.05 -0.97 -8.80
C ASN A 45 -21.55 -1.29 -8.98
N GLU A 46 -22.38 -0.25 -9.03
CA GLU A 46 -23.83 -0.36 -9.27
C GLU A 46 -24.17 -1.16 -10.55
N ASN A 47 -23.25 -1.18 -11.52
CA ASN A 47 -23.39 -1.90 -12.79
C ASN A 47 -22.99 -3.39 -12.72
N GLY A 48 -22.68 -3.93 -11.54
CA GLY A 48 -22.27 -5.33 -11.34
C GLY A 48 -20.84 -5.65 -11.82
N THR A 49 -20.09 -4.68 -12.32
CA THR A 49 -18.66 -4.82 -12.67
C THR A 49 -17.78 -4.55 -11.47
N TYR A 50 -16.61 -5.20 -11.38
CA TYR A 50 -15.64 -4.92 -10.31
C TYR A 50 -15.22 -3.45 -10.30
N ASN A 51 -15.16 -2.86 -9.10
CA ASN A 51 -14.60 -1.52 -8.92
C ASN A 51 -13.10 -1.52 -9.29
N VAL A 52 -12.57 -0.37 -9.71
CA VAL A 52 -11.16 -0.15 -10.06
C VAL A 52 -10.22 -0.60 -8.93
N MET A 53 -10.60 -0.36 -7.68
CA MET A 53 -9.82 -0.86 -6.54
C MET A 53 -9.83 -2.38 -6.51
N THR A 54 -10.99 -3.02 -6.58
CA THR A 54 -11.09 -4.49 -6.61
C THR A 54 -10.33 -5.11 -7.77
N GLN A 55 -10.35 -4.49 -8.95
CA GLN A 55 -9.55 -4.94 -10.09
C GLN A 55 -8.04 -4.84 -9.80
N ARG A 56 -7.56 -3.76 -9.19
CA ARG A 56 -6.15 -3.60 -8.78
C ARG A 56 -5.74 -4.61 -7.70
N TRP A 57 -6.68 -5.01 -6.84
CA TRP A 57 -6.46 -6.04 -5.82
C TRP A 57 -6.39 -7.44 -6.42
N ILE A 58 -7.26 -7.78 -7.38
CA ILE A 58 -7.27 -9.10 -8.04
C ILE A 58 -6.09 -9.24 -9.01
N GLU A 59 -5.86 -8.21 -9.83
CA GLU A 59 -4.86 -8.22 -10.89
C GLU A 59 -3.86 -7.07 -10.71
N GLN A 60 -2.79 -7.36 -9.97
CA GLN A 60 -1.70 -6.43 -9.74
C GLN A 60 -0.84 -6.30 -11.01
N LYS A 61 -0.88 -5.13 -11.66
CA LYS A 61 -0.07 -4.84 -12.87
C LYS A 61 1.41 -4.57 -12.60
N TYR A 62 1.84 -4.63 -11.34
CA TYR A 62 3.22 -4.34 -10.95
C TYR A 62 3.97 -5.62 -10.57
N SER A 63 5.21 -5.77 -11.06
CA SER A 63 6.07 -6.89 -10.69
C SER A 63 6.80 -6.57 -9.39
N MET A 64 6.53 -7.36 -8.35
CA MET A 64 7.29 -7.33 -7.10
C MET A 64 8.51 -8.25 -7.20
N LYS A 65 9.67 -7.73 -6.83
CA LYS A 65 10.92 -8.51 -6.71
C LYS A 65 11.43 -8.46 -5.28
N LEU A 66 11.52 -9.61 -4.63
CA LEU A 66 12.16 -9.75 -3.33
C LEU A 66 13.63 -10.07 -3.54
N LYS A 67 14.51 -9.23 -2.99
CA LYS A 67 15.96 -9.48 -2.98
C LYS A 67 16.39 -9.80 -1.57
N ILE A 68 17.03 -10.94 -1.39
CA ILE A 68 17.51 -11.41 -0.09
C ILE A 68 19.03 -11.39 -0.10
N TRP A 69 19.59 -10.76 0.93
CA TRP A 69 21.02 -10.83 1.26
C TRP A 69 21.17 -11.67 2.52
N THR A 70 22.07 -12.64 2.45
CA THR A 70 22.37 -13.54 3.56
C THR A 70 23.80 -13.28 4.02
N VAL A 71 24.02 -13.29 5.33
CA VAL A 71 25.36 -13.17 5.88
C VAL A 71 25.83 -14.55 6.32
N SER A 72 26.90 -15.02 5.70
CA SER A 72 27.54 -16.30 6.01
C SER A 72 28.70 -16.08 6.98
N VAL A 73 28.84 -16.98 7.95
CA VAL A 73 29.97 -16.99 8.88
C VAL A 73 31.14 -17.77 8.27
N ALA A 74 32.33 -17.16 8.22
CA ALA A 74 33.52 -17.76 7.62
C ALA A 74 34.35 -18.60 8.62
N ASN A 75 34.25 -18.31 9.91
CA ASN A 75 35.05 -18.95 10.97
C ASN A 75 34.19 -19.61 12.07
N PRO A 76 33.30 -20.56 11.75
CA PRO A 76 32.39 -21.17 12.73
C PRO A 76 33.13 -21.85 13.89
N ASN A 77 34.27 -22.48 13.63
CA ASN A 77 35.03 -23.23 14.64
C ASN A 77 35.69 -22.31 15.68
N ASP A 78 36.12 -21.12 15.28
CA ASP A 78 36.82 -20.18 16.17
C ASP A 78 35.83 -19.42 17.06
N ILE A 79 34.61 -19.21 16.59
CA ILE A 79 33.52 -18.62 17.37
C ILE A 79 33.16 -19.52 18.55
N SER A 80 33.12 -20.84 18.35
CA SER A 80 32.86 -21.78 19.44
C SER A 80 33.91 -21.70 20.57
N LYS A 81 35.10 -21.17 20.26
CA LYS A 81 36.21 -20.95 21.19
C LYS A 81 36.29 -19.51 21.72
N GLY A 82 35.33 -18.65 21.40
CA GLY A 82 35.25 -17.26 21.87
C GLY A 82 35.87 -16.20 20.95
N SER A 83 36.25 -16.55 19.71
CA SER A 83 36.76 -15.57 18.74
C SER A 83 35.64 -14.78 18.07
N TYR A 84 35.98 -13.59 17.55
CA TYR A 84 35.01 -12.76 16.83
C TYR A 84 34.56 -13.40 15.50
N PRO A 85 33.27 -13.31 15.16
CA PRO A 85 32.74 -13.84 13.91
C PRO A 85 33.19 -13.01 12.70
N VAL A 86 33.72 -13.70 11.69
CA VAL A 86 34.03 -13.13 10.38
C VAL A 86 32.83 -13.36 9.48
N LEU A 87 32.20 -12.27 9.06
CA LEU A 87 30.95 -12.27 8.30
C LEU A 87 31.23 -11.97 6.82
N ILE A 88 30.63 -12.78 5.94
CA ILE A 88 30.71 -12.62 4.48
C ILE A 88 29.29 -12.47 3.94
N GLU A 89 28.99 -11.33 3.35
CA GLU A 89 27.72 -11.11 2.67
C GLU A 89 27.63 -11.95 1.39
N LYS A 90 26.47 -12.57 1.17
CA LYS A 90 26.12 -13.36 -0.01
C LYS A 90 24.78 -12.87 -0.54
N GLY A 91 24.74 -12.48 -1.82
CA GLY A 91 23.53 -12.03 -2.48
C GLY A 91 23.81 -11.08 -3.64
N PRO A 92 22.75 -10.49 -4.24
CA PRO A 92 21.35 -10.71 -3.92
C PRO A 92 20.77 -11.98 -4.56
N TYR A 93 20.01 -12.76 -3.78
CA TYR A 93 19.10 -13.78 -4.30
C TYR A 93 17.77 -13.10 -4.65
N ALA A 94 17.43 -13.02 -5.93
CA ALA A 94 16.25 -12.31 -6.41
C ALA A 94 15.12 -13.28 -6.75
N TYR A 95 13.95 -13.04 -6.15
CA TYR A 95 12.71 -13.80 -6.39
C TYR A 95 11.64 -12.87 -6.92
N THR A 96 10.89 -13.31 -7.92
CA THR A 96 9.69 -12.61 -8.39
C THR A 96 8.50 -13.09 -7.57
N LEU A 97 7.86 -12.18 -6.84
CA LEU A 97 6.68 -12.50 -6.04
C LEU A 97 5.44 -12.42 -6.92
N VAL A 98 4.67 -13.51 -6.94
CA VAL A 98 3.33 -13.55 -7.53
C VAL A 98 2.35 -13.60 -6.37
N ILE A 99 1.76 -12.45 -6.03
CA ILE A 99 0.70 -12.40 -5.03
C ILE A 99 -0.62 -12.65 -5.75
N CYS A 100 -1.16 -13.86 -5.59
CA CYS A 100 -2.48 -14.21 -6.09
C CYS A 100 -3.46 -14.19 -4.91
N VAL A 101 -4.52 -13.39 -5.01
CA VAL A 101 -5.59 -13.27 -3.99
C VAL A 101 -6.25 -14.62 -3.67
N GLN A 102 -6.22 -15.57 -4.63
CA GLN A 102 -6.70 -16.96 -4.44
C GLN A 102 -6.05 -17.65 -3.23
N PHE A 103 -4.77 -17.38 -2.95
CA PHE A 103 -4.05 -18.02 -1.83
C PHE A 103 -4.53 -17.51 -0.46
N ILE A 104 -4.98 -16.26 -0.35
CA ILE A 104 -5.47 -15.68 0.91
C ILE A 104 -6.83 -16.31 1.27
N TYR A 105 -7.74 -16.41 0.30
CA TYR A 105 -9.03 -17.08 0.51
C TYR A 105 -8.86 -18.57 0.85
N LEU A 106 -7.91 -19.25 0.18
CA LEU A 106 -7.60 -20.64 0.50
C LEU A 106 -7.05 -20.79 1.92
N PHE A 107 -6.17 -19.89 2.36
CA PHE A 107 -5.61 -19.92 3.71
C PHE A 107 -6.67 -19.66 4.79
N ILE A 108 -7.55 -18.67 4.59
CA ILE A 108 -8.66 -18.38 5.50
C ILE A 108 -9.64 -19.56 5.56
N PHE A 109 -9.98 -20.15 4.42
CA PHE A 109 -10.85 -21.33 4.34
C PHE A 109 -10.24 -22.57 5.04
N LEU A 110 -8.93 -22.77 4.88
CA LEU A 110 -8.20 -23.86 5.53
C LEU A 110 -8.17 -23.67 7.05
N MET A 111 -7.87 -22.45 7.52
CA MET A 111 -7.89 -22.12 8.95
C MET A 111 -9.28 -22.33 9.57
N PHE A 112 -10.35 -21.89 8.88
CA PHE A 112 -11.72 -22.05 9.38
C PHE A 112 -12.10 -23.53 9.51
N ASN A 113 -11.74 -24.38 8.53
CA ASN A 113 -12.00 -25.82 8.58
C ASN A 113 -11.20 -26.52 9.70
N ILE A 114 -9.94 -26.13 9.91
CA ILE A 114 -9.12 -26.68 10.99
C ILE A 114 -9.74 -26.34 12.35
N ILE A 115 -10.11 -25.07 12.57
CA ILE A 115 -10.73 -24.62 13.83
C ILE A 115 -12.07 -25.34 14.07
N PHE A 116 -12.91 -25.46 13.03
CA PHE A 116 -14.19 -26.15 13.12
C PHE A 116 -14.03 -27.65 13.41
N SER A 117 -13.05 -28.31 12.80
CA SER A 117 -12.74 -29.72 13.06
C SER A 117 -12.23 -29.95 14.49
N PHE A 118 -11.41 -29.05 15.02
CA PHE A 118 -10.96 -29.10 16.43
C PHE A 118 -12.12 -28.89 17.40
N LEU A 119 -13.03 -27.96 17.10
CA LEU A 119 -14.21 -27.70 17.92
C LEU A 119 -15.14 -28.92 17.98
N LEU A 120 -15.39 -29.57 16.84
CA LEU A 120 -16.16 -30.81 16.76
C LEU A 120 -15.53 -31.96 17.55
N LEU A 121 -14.21 -32.08 17.52
CA LEU A 121 -13.48 -33.09 18.28
C LEU A 121 -13.62 -32.87 19.79
N ILE A 122 -13.52 -31.62 20.25
CA ILE A 122 -13.68 -31.26 21.68
C ILE A 122 -15.11 -31.58 22.15
N ILE A 123 -16.13 -31.26 21.34
CA ILE A 123 -17.53 -31.54 21.66
C ILE A 123 -17.82 -33.05 21.67
N SER A 124 -17.16 -33.85 20.82
CA SER A 124 -17.35 -35.31 20.79
C SER A 124 -16.67 -36.05 21.94
N ILE A 125 -15.73 -35.42 22.64
CA ILE A 125 -14.99 -36.01 23.77
C ILE A 125 -15.59 -35.59 25.12
N SER A 126 -16.43 -34.55 25.14
CA SER A 126 -17.17 -34.08 26.33
C SER A 126 -18.55 -34.69 26.44
#